data_AF-A0AA97GVB2-F1
#
_entry.id   AF-A0AA97GVB2-F1
#
_cell.length_a   1.000
_cell.length_b   1.000
_cell.length_c   1.000
_cell.angle_alpha   90.00
_cell.angle_beta   90.00
_cell.angle_gamma   90.00
#
_symmetry.space_group_name_H-M   'P 1'
#
loop_
_entity.id
_entity.type
_entity.pdbx_description
1 polymer ?
#
loop_
_entity_poly.entity_id
_entity_poly.type
_entity_poly.pdbx_seq_one_letter_code
_entity_poly.pdbx_strand_id
1 'polypeptide(L)'
;MSAVSDASPAERHRLVAAGIADEVEATTDWSARSPVAEWAARDVEIQVLLDGDATREFTHPHVGTMPLAEAVDRFYTADVFMHTWDLAQAGLRRPDLDHDLAADLLAGMRPLADMLRSSGQYGPAYPVSGVVDPVVGLVAFIGRDPRFAD
;
A
#
# COMPACT_ATOMS: atom_id res chain seq x y z
N MET A 1 28.01 -11.08 -9.03
CA MET A 1 28.06 -12.33 -8.26
C MET A 1 27.85 -11.96 -6.80
N SER A 2 26.82 -12.50 -6.15
CA SER A 2 26.60 -12.26 -4.72
C SER A 2 27.53 -13.16 -3.91
N ALA A 3 28.16 -12.61 -2.88
CA ALA A 3 29.03 -13.36 -1.96
C ALA A 3 28.33 -14.59 -1.34
N VAL A 4 27.00 -14.57 -1.29
CA VAL A 4 26.14 -15.66 -0.79
C VAL A 4 26.04 -16.83 -1.78
N SER A 5 26.09 -16.55 -3.09
CA SER A 5 25.96 -17.55 -4.15
C SER A 5 27.21 -18.44 -4.25
N ASP A 6 28.39 -17.84 -4.07
CA ASP A 6 29.68 -18.53 -4.18
C ASP A 6 30.16 -19.17 -2.85
N ALA A 7 29.43 -18.93 -1.75
CA ALA A 7 29.75 -19.46 -0.43
C ALA A 7 29.54 -20.98 -0.33
N SER A 8 30.28 -21.63 0.56
CA SER A 8 29.98 -23.01 0.98
C SER A 8 28.54 -23.10 1.54
N PRO A 9 27.87 -24.26 1.48
CA PRO A 9 26.52 -24.41 2.04
C PRO A 9 26.42 -23.96 3.52
N ALA A 10 27.45 -24.23 4.32
CA ALA A 10 27.50 -23.84 5.73
C ALA A 10 27.68 -22.33 5.94
N GLU A 11 28.48 -21.65 5.11
CA GLU A 11 28.58 -20.18 5.14
C GLU A 11 27.31 -19.51 4.63
N ARG A 12 26.73 -20.03 3.56
CA ARG A 12 25.47 -19.52 3.00
C ARG A 12 24.36 -19.55 4.05
N HIS A 13 24.21 -20.67 4.77
CA HIS A 13 23.24 -20.77 5.86
C HIS A 13 23.49 -19.72 6.95
N ARG A 14 24.75 -19.55 7.39
CA ARG A 14 25.09 -18.54 8.42
C ARG A 14 24.76 -17.12 7.97
N LEU A 15 25.08 -16.78 6.72
CA LEU A 15 24.81 -15.45 6.16
C LEU A 15 23.31 -15.17 6.04
N VAL A 16 22.52 -16.15 5.59
CA VAL A 16 21.06 -15.99 5.48
C VAL A 16 20.41 -15.93 6.87
N ALA A 17 20.86 -16.76 7.82
CA ALA A 17 20.32 -16.77 9.18
C ALA A 17 20.62 -15.48 9.96
N ALA A 18 21.76 -14.83 9.69
CA ALA A 18 22.11 -13.55 10.31
C ALA A 18 21.08 -12.45 9.99
N GLY A 19 20.56 -12.40 8.76
CA GLY A 19 19.53 -11.41 8.40
C GLY A 19 18.25 -11.55 9.23
N ILE A 20 17.83 -12.78 9.56
CA ILE A 20 16.70 -12.99 10.49
C ILE A 20 17.05 -12.51 11.90
N ALA A 21 18.28 -12.76 12.37
CA ALA A 21 18.71 -12.30 13.68
C ALA A 21 18.71 -10.76 13.77
N ASP A 22 19.17 -10.08 12.73
CA ASP A 22 19.17 -8.62 12.65
C ASP A 22 17.74 -8.05 12.76
N GLU A 23 16.76 -8.63 12.05
CA GLU A 23 15.34 -8.21 12.13
C GLU A 23 14.71 -8.48 13.52
N VAL A 24 15.07 -9.62 14.13
CA VAL A 24 14.62 -9.96 15.49
C VAL A 24 15.21 -8.98 16.51
N GLU A 25 16.48 -8.63 16.39
CA GLU A 25 17.13 -7.63 17.25
C GLU A 25 16.59 -6.21 17.03
N ALA A 26 16.18 -5.88 15.80
CA ALA A 26 15.54 -4.60 15.48
C ALA A 26 14.11 -4.48 16.05
N THR A 27 13.47 -5.60 16.42
CA THR A 27 12.12 -5.59 17.01
C THR A 27 12.18 -5.19 18.48
N THR A 28 11.79 -3.95 18.75
CA THR A 28 11.88 -3.33 20.09
C THR A 28 10.67 -3.58 20.98
N ASP A 29 9.52 -3.97 20.41
CA ASP A 29 8.30 -4.28 21.17
C ASP A 29 7.54 -5.47 20.55
N TRP A 30 7.84 -6.65 21.06
CA TRP A 30 7.14 -7.90 20.71
C TRP A 30 5.70 -7.96 21.22
N SER A 31 5.32 -7.06 22.12
CA SER A 31 3.97 -6.96 22.70
C SER A 31 3.14 -5.84 22.09
N ALA A 32 3.68 -5.13 21.10
CA ALA A 32 2.99 -4.06 20.40
C ALA A 32 1.63 -4.57 19.91
N ARG A 33 0.57 -3.82 20.24
CA ARG A 33 -0.79 -4.20 19.83
C ARG A 33 -0.87 -4.23 18.31
N SER A 34 -1.29 -5.36 17.76
CA SER A 34 -1.73 -5.41 16.36
C SER A 34 -3.05 -4.64 16.22
N PRO A 35 -3.25 -3.84 15.16
CA PRO A 35 -4.47 -3.05 14.99
C PRO A 35 -5.68 -3.87 14.54
N VAL A 36 -5.66 -5.20 14.72
CA VAL A 36 -6.65 -6.12 14.13
C VAL A 36 -8.05 -5.87 14.67
N ALA A 37 -8.19 -5.68 15.98
CA ALA A 37 -9.50 -5.42 16.60
C ALA A 37 -10.04 -4.04 16.20
N GLU A 38 -9.16 -3.03 16.18
CA GLU A 38 -9.49 -1.68 15.75
C GLU A 38 -9.87 -1.63 14.26
N TRP A 39 -9.18 -2.38 13.41
CA TRP A 39 -9.48 -2.52 12.00
C TRP A 39 -10.84 -3.18 11.77
N ALA A 40 -11.13 -4.29 12.44
CA ALA A 40 -12.42 -4.98 12.35
C ALA A 40 -13.58 -4.08 12.80
N ALA A 41 -13.38 -3.29 13.86
CA ALA A 41 -14.39 -2.32 14.29
C ALA A 41 -14.61 -1.23 13.24
N ARG A 42 -13.53 -0.70 12.66
CA ARG A 42 -13.62 0.34 11.62
C ARG A 42 -14.33 -0.15 10.37
N ASP A 43 -14.07 -1.38 9.93
CA ASP A 43 -14.75 -2.01 8.79
C ASP A 43 -16.28 -2.01 8.98
N VAL A 44 -16.74 -2.46 10.15
CA VAL A 44 -18.16 -2.45 10.51
C VAL A 44 -18.73 -1.02 10.51
N GLU A 45 -18.00 -0.04 11.05
CA GLU A 45 -18.45 1.36 11.07
C GLU A 45 -18.64 1.92 9.65
N ILE A 46 -17.69 1.67 8.75
CA ILE A 46 -17.79 2.12 7.35
C ILE A 46 -18.97 1.43 6.66
N GLN A 47 -19.17 0.13 6.88
CA GLN A 47 -20.29 -0.58 6.28
C GLN A 47 -21.64 -0.06 6.79
N VAL A 48 -21.78 0.19 8.10
CA VAL A 48 -22.99 0.80 8.68
C VAL A 48 -23.26 2.19 8.09
N LEU A 49 -22.22 2.98 7.82
CA LEU A 49 -22.37 4.28 7.15
C LEU A 49 -22.87 4.15 5.71
N LEU A 50 -22.39 3.15 4.97
CA LEU A 50 -22.79 2.88 3.58
C LEU A 50 -24.18 2.24 3.46
N ASP A 51 -24.56 1.40 4.42
CA ASP A 51 -25.89 0.77 4.47
C ASP A 51 -27.00 1.75 4.93
N GLY A 52 -26.61 2.88 5.51
CA GLY A 52 -27.50 3.96 5.92
C GLY A 52 -27.87 4.92 4.77
N ASP A 53 -27.96 6.22 5.08
CA ASP A 53 -28.10 7.25 4.04
C ASP A 53 -26.72 7.62 3.46
N ALA A 54 -26.27 6.82 2.51
CA ALA A 54 -25.01 7.04 1.80
C ALA A 54 -25.11 8.14 0.72
N THR A 55 -26.31 8.65 0.45
CA THR A 55 -26.54 9.72 -0.55
C THR A 55 -26.44 11.12 0.04
N ARG A 56 -26.45 11.23 1.38
CA ARG A 56 -26.31 12.51 2.07
C ARG A 56 -25.04 13.25 1.63
N GLU A 57 -25.14 14.57 1.56
CA GLU A 57 -24.00 15.42 1.26
C GLU A 57 -22.93 15.31 2.36
N PHE A 58 -21.68 15.19 1.92
CA PHE A 58 -20.48 15.24 2.74
C PHE A 58 -19.57 16.35 2.20
N THR A 59 -19.14 17.25 3.09
CA THR A 59 -18.26 18.38 2.75
C THR A 59 -16.92 18.23 3.45
N HIS A 60 -15.83 18.33 2.69
CA HIS A 60 -14.46 18.32 3.21
C HIS A 60 -13.67 19.53 2.70
N PRO A 61 -12.82 20.18 3.53
CA PRO A 61 -12.13 21.43 3.17
C PRO A 61 -11.29 21.37 1.90
N HIS A 62 -10.75 20.20 1.56
CA HIS A 62 -9.82 20.04 0.43
C HIS A 62 -10.43 19.40 -0.82
N VAL A 63 -11.58 18.75 -0.71
CA VAL A 63 -12.17 17.97 -1.83
C VAL A 63 -13.60 18.38 -2.19
N GLY A 64 -14.16 19.38 -1.50
CA GLY A 64 -15.47 19.94 -1.80
C GLY A 64 -16.62 19.15 -1.19
N THR A 65 -17.80 19.27 -1.79
CA THR A 65 -19.03 18.58 -1.40
C THR A 65 -19.39 17.49 -2.41
N MET A 66 -19.70 16.29 -1.94
CA MET A 66 -20.15 15.15 -2.74
C MET A 66 -21.00 14.20 -1.89
N PRO A 67 -21.74 13.24 -2.48
CA PRO A 67 -22.42 12.20 -1.72
C PRO A 67 -21.44 11.40 -0.84
N LEU A 68 -21.87 10.96 0.34
CA LEU A 68 -21.02 10.20 1.26
C LEU A 68 -20.42 8.95 0.61
N ALA A 69 -21.21 8.18 -0.13
CA ALA A 69 -20.75 6.98 -0.83
C ALA A 69 -19.58 7.29 -1.77
N GLU A 70 -19.68 8.38 -2.53
CA GLU A 70 -18.62 8.80 -3.44
C GLU A 70 -17.35 9.21 -2.69
N ALA A 71 -17.50 9.90 -1.55
CA ALA A 71 -16.36 10.27 -0.71
C ALA A 71 -15.65 9.03 -0.13
N VAL A 72 -16.41 8.03 0.34
CA VAL A 72 -15.84 6.78 0.85
C VAL A 72 -15.13 6.03 -0.26
N ASP A 73 -15.78 5.83 -1.41
CA ASP A 73 -15.20 5.11 -2.55
C ASP A 73 -13.92 5.76 -3.07
N ARG A 74 -13.98 7.07 -3.35
CA ARG A 74 -12.88 7.81 -3.98
C ARG A 74 -11.66 7.99 -3.08
N PHE A 75 -11.85 8.13 -1.77
CA PHE A 75 -10.76 8.47 -0.85
C PHE A 75 -10.43 7.34 0.11
N TYR A 76 -11.43 6.78 0.80
CA TYR A 76 -11.17 5.76 1.82
C TYR A 76 -10.88 4.40 1.17
N THR A 77 -11.73 3.92 0.26
CA THR A 77 -11.53 2.63 -0.41
C THR A 77 -10.27 2.62 -1.25
N ALA A 78 -9.98 3.71 -1.98
CA ALA A 78 -8.73 3.86 -2.73
C ALA A 78 -7.48 3.78 -1.82
N ASP A 79 -7.52 4.39 -0.64
CA ASP A 79 -6.43 4.34 0.35
C ASP A 79 -6.21 2.91 0.87
N VAL A 80 -7.29 2.21 1.25
CA VAL A 80 -7.25 0.82 1.70
C VAL A 80 -6.72 -0.11 0.60
N PHE A 81 -7.17 0.07 -0.65
CA PHE A 81 -6.68 -0.69 -1.80
C PHE A 81 -5.18 -0.52 -2.00
N MET A 82 -4.69 0.74 -2.01
CA MET A 82 -3.26 1.02 -2.17
C MET A 82 -2.43 0.49 -0.99
N HIS A 83 -2.90 0.63 0.26
CA HIS A 83 -2.17 0.17 1.45
C HIS A 83 -2.20 -1.35 1.66
N THR A 84 -3.06 -2.06 0.95
CA THR A 84 -3.01 -3.53 0.89
C THR A 84 -1.68 -4.02 0.30
N TRP A 85 -1.07 -3.27 -0.63
CA TRP A 85 0.29 -3.52 -1.11
C TRP A 85 1.31 -3.46 0.03
N ASP A 86 1.29 -2.38 0.82
CA ASP A 86 2.25 -2.17 1.89
C ASP A 86 2.18 -3.30 2.95
N LEU A 87 0.97 -3.72 3.32
CA LEU A 87 0.75 -4.83 4.25
C LEU A 87 1.22 -6.19 3.69
N ALA A 88 0.97 -6.45 2.40
CA ALA A 88 1.39 -7.69 1.77
C ALA A 88 2.93 -7.77 1.67
N GLN A 89 3.57 -6.67 1.30
CA GLN A 89 5.03 -6.56 1.20
C GLN A 89 5.72 -6.69 2.55
N ALA A 90 5.14 -6.15 3.64
CA ALA A 90 5.63 -6.37 5.00
C ALA A 90 5.66 -7.87 5.38
N GLY A 91 4.80 -8.68 4.76
CA GLY A 91 4.80 -10.14 4.89
C GLY A 91 5.56 -10.88 3.79
N LEU A 92 6.35 -10.18 2.96
CA LEU A 92 7.08 -10.72 1.81
C LEU A 92 6.16 -11.44 0.80
N ARG A 93 4.96 -10.90 0.57
CA ARG A 93 3.98 -11.44 -0.37
C ARG A 93 3.53 -10.36 -1.35
N ARG A 94 3.26 -10.77 -2.60
CA ARG A 94 2.54 -9.95 -3.56
C ARG A 94 1.03 -10.09 -3.31
N PRO A 95 0.27 -8.98 -3.18
CA PRO A 95 -1.18 -9.07 -3.06
C PRO A 95 -1.81 -9.37 -4.43
N ASP A 96 -2.97 -10.01 -4.41
CA ASP A 96 -3.82 -10.19 -5.60
C ASP A 96 -4.80 -9.01 -5.69
N LEU A 97 -4.29 -7.86 -6.17
CA LEU A 97 -5.06 -6.64 -6.34
C LEU A 97 -5.72 -6.60 -7.72
N ASP A 98 -6.95 -6.09 -7.78
CA ASP A 98 -7.71 -5.97 -9.03
C ASP A 98 -6.98 -5.04 -10.02
N HIS A 99 -6.70 -5.58 -11.21
CA HIS A 99 -5.90 -4.88 -12.22
C HIS A 99 -6.66 -3.74 -12.90
N ASP A 100 -7.98 -3.86 -13.06
CA ASP A 100 -8.78 -2.83 -13.72
C ASP A 100 -8.96 -1.64 -12.78
N LEU A 101 -9.25 -1.89 -11.50
CA LEU A 101 -9.30 -0.85 -10.47
C LEU A 101 -7.95 -0.14 -10.32
N ALA A 102 -6.84 -0.88 -10.36
CA ALA A 102 -5.50 -0.28 -10.31
C ALA A 102 -5.23 0.63 -11.53
N ALA A 103 -5.67 0.21 -12.72
CA ALA A 103 -5.55 1.01 -13.94
C ALA A 103 -6.37 2.31 -13.85
N ASP A 104 -7.61 2.22 -13.36
CA ASP A 104 -8.52 3.35 -13.21
C ASP A 104 -8.02 4.36 -12.17
N LEU A 105 -7.58 3.88 -11.00
CA LEU A 105 -6.98 4.74 -9.97
C LEU A 105 -5.74 5.46 -10.52
N LEU A 106 -4.85 4.73 -11.19
CA LEU A 106 -3.66 5.33 -11.78
C LEU A 106 -4.01 6.36 -12.85
N ALA A 107 -4.98 6.09 -13.72
CA ALA A 107 -5.45 7.04 -14.72
C ALA A 107 -6.05 8.30 -14.07
N GLY A 108 -6.85 8.15 -13.01
CA GLY A 108 -7.46 9.25 -12.28
C GLY A 108 -6.46 10.12 -11.50
N MET A 109 -5.37 9.52 -10.99
CA MET A 109 -4.36 10.24 -10.21
C MET A 109 -3.30 10.93 -11.06
N ARG A 110 -3.02 10.45 -12.28
CA ARG A 110 -1.99 11.02 -13.17
C ARG A 110 -2.10 12.54 -13.38
N PRO A 111 -3.29 13.11 -13.67
CA PRO A 111 -3.44 14.56 -13.84
C PRO A 111 -3.13 15.37 -12.57
N LEU A 112 -3.17 14.73 -11.40
CA LEU A 112 -2.95 15.33 -10.10
C LEU A 112 -1.52 15.13 -9.57
N ALA A 113 -0.62 14.52 -10.37
CA ALA A 113 0.70 14.09 -9.93
C ALA A 113 1.48 15.18 -9.16
N ASP A 114 1.61 16.38 -9.73
CA ASP A 114 2.37 17.48 -9.11
C ASP A 114 1.76 17.92 -7.77
N MET A 115 0.43 17.99 -7.70
CA MET A 115 -0.31 18.30 -6.47
C MET A 115 -0.13 17.20 -5.42
N LEU A 116 -0.18 15.94 -5.83
CA LEU A 116 0.03 14.81 -4.93
C LEU A 116 1.45 14.81 -4.36
N ARG A 117 2.47 15.16 -5.16
CA ARG A 117 3.85 15.30 -4.67
C ARG A 117 4.01 16.48 -3.71
N SER A 118 3.39 17.62 -4.01
CA SER A 118 3.50 18.80 -3.15
C SER A 118 2.80 18.62 -1.79
N SER A 119 1.88 17.66 -1.67
CA SER A 119 1.22 17.32 -0.40
C SER A 119 2.16 16.73 0.67
N GLY A 120 3.31 16.17 0.26
CA GLY A 120 4.21 15.42 1.13
C GLY A 120 3.74 14.00 1.48
N GLN A 121 2.54 13.58 1.08
CA GLN A 121 2.01 12.23 1.30
C GLN A 121 2.49 11.21 0.26
N TYR A 122 2.96 11.68 -0.89
CA TYR A 122 3.43 10.85 -2.00
C TYR A 122 4.90 11.12 -2.30
N GLY A 123 5.73 10.08 -2.20
CA GLY A 123 7.13 10.13 -2.61
C GLY A 123 7.31 10.27 -4.13
N PRO A 124 8.54 10.47 -4.62
CA PRO A 124 8.82 10.47 -6.05
C PRO A 124 8.38 9.13 -6.67
N ALA A 125 7.87 9.17 -7.90
CA ALA A 125 7.50 7.93 -8.59
C ALA A 125 8.75 7.10 -8.88
N TYR A 126 8.65 5.78 -8.73
CA TYR A 126 9.69 4.87 -9.16
C TYR A 126 9.68 4.75 -10.69
N PRO A 127 10.87 4.77 -11.34
CA PRO A 127 10.94 4.63 -12.79
C PRO A 127 10.50 3.23 -13.19
N VAL A 128 9.51 3.14 -14.06
CA VAL A 128 9.04 1.91 -14.71
C VAL A 128 9.17 2.06 -16.21
N SER A 129 9.65 1.01 -16.90
CA SER A 129 9.89 1.03 -18.35
C SER A 129 9.06 -0.03 -19.07
N GLY A 130 8.47 0.32 -20.20
CA GLY A 130 7.67 -0.60 -21.03
C GLY A 130 6.21 -0.71 -20.57
N VAL A 131 5.51 -1.69 -21.12
CA VAL A 131 4.16 -2.06 -20.67
C VAL A 131 4.32 -2.80 -19.35
N VAL A 132 3.81 -2.21 -18.27
CA VAL A 132 3.87 -2.79 -16.94
C VAL A 132 2.48 -3.16 -16.46
N ASP A 133 2.43 -4.21 -15.66
CA ASP A 133 1.27 -4.59 -14.85
C ASP A 133 0.64 -3.35 -14.18
N PRO A 134 -0.69 -3.16 -14.26
CA PRO A 134 -1.36 -1.96 -13.72
C PRO A 134 -1.12 -1.72 -12.23
N VAL A 135 -1.07 -2.79 -11.43
CA VAL A 135 -0.79 -2.71 -9.99
C VAL A 135 0.63 -2.20 -9.80
N VAL A 136 1.61 -2.74 -10.53
CA VAL A 136 3.01 -2.28 -10.51
C VAL A 136 3.11 -0.81 -10.93
N GLY A 137 2.38 -0.41 -11.97
CA GLY A 137 2.32 0.98 -12.42
C GLY A 137 1.76 1.92 -11.36
N LEU A 138 0.69 1.51 -10.67
CA LEU A 138 0.08 2.29 -9.60
C LEU A 138 1.03 2.46 -8.41
N VAL A 139 1.60 1.38 -7.87
CA VAL A 139 2.47 1.43 -6.68
C VAL A 139 3.75 2.23 -6.95
N ALA A 140 4.35 2.05 -8.13
CA ALA A 140 5.48 2.85 -8.56
C ALA A 140 5.11 4.33 -8.68
N PHE A 141 3.94 4.64 -9.25
CA PHE A 141 3.44 6.00 -9.32
C PHE A 141 3.22 6.61 -7.93
N ILE A 142 2.70 5.88 -6.95
CA ILE A 142 2.51 6.43 -5.60
C ILE A 142 3.80 6.44 -4.77
N GLY A 143 4.95 6.07 -5.36
CA GLY A 143 6.28 6.20 -4.75
C GLY A 143 6.66 5.03 -3.85
N ARG A 144 6.08 3.85 -4.08
CA ARG A 144 6.48 2.58 -3.44
C ARG A 144 7.41 1.83 -4.40
N ASP A 145 8.45 1.17 -3.87
CA ASP A 145 9.38 0.40 -4.70
C ASP A 145 8.68 -0.86 -5.22
N PRO A 146 8.45 -1.01 -6.54
CA PRO A 146 7.76 -2.17 -7.09
C PRO A 146 8.58 -3.46 -7.00
N ARG A 147 9.89 -3.39 -6.69
CA ARG A 147 10.82 -4.53 -6.66
C ARG A 147 10.99 -5.13 -5.27
N PHE A 148 10.27 -4.63 -4.27
CA PHE A 148 10.52 -4.90 -2.85
C PHE A 148 10.24 -6.36 -2.43
N ALA A 149 9.82 -7.25 -3.35
CA ALA A 149 9.66 -8.69 -3.10
C ALA A 149 10.02 -9.59 -4.30
N ASP A 150 10.81 -9.10 -5.27
CA ASP A 150 11.35 -9.92 -6.36
C ASP A 150 12.56 -10.76 -5.93
#